data_AF-A0A537K2W2-F1
#
_entry.id   AF-A0A537K2W2-F1
#
_cell.length_a   1.000
_cell.length_b   1.000
_cell.length_c   1.000
_cell.angle_alpha   90.00
_cell.angle_beta   90.00
_cell.angle_gamma   90.00
#
_symmetry.space_group_name_H-M   'P 1'
#
loop_
_entity.id
_entity.type
_entity.pdbx_description
1 polymer ?
#
loop_
_entity_poly.entity_id
_entity_poly.type
_entity_poly.pdbx_seq_one_letter_code
_entity_poly.pdbx_strand_id
1 'polypeptide(L)'
;RKIHGFPKFGNITLKRGITKDTKFLEWIKSGMGKSGSDQTNLRRGMTIECYNDSGDVIASYRVINGWVTKIEAPGLNANANEVAIANIELSYEGLELIKS
;
A
#
# COMPACT_ATOMS: atom_id res chain seq x y z
N ARG A 1 -27.64 -24.17 10.69
CA ARG A 1 -26.15 -24.14 10.69
C ARG A 1 -25.73 -22.75 10.25
N LYS A 2 -24.85 -22.07 11.00
CA LYS A 2 -24.26 -20.80 10.56
C LYS A 2 -23.18 -21.11 9.53
N ILE A 3 -23.29 -20.50 8.35
CA ILE A 3 -22.24 -20.50 7.34
C ILE A 3 -21.38 -19.27 7.64
N HIS A 4 -20.09 -19.48 7.85
CA HIS A 4 -19.14 -18.38 8.02
C HIS A 4 -18.95 -17.70 6.66
N GLY A 5 -19.19 -16.38 6.61
CA GLY A 5 -19.02 -15.60 5.39
C GLY A 5 -17.54 -15.43 5.01
N PHE A 6 -17.30 -14.89 3.82
CA PHE A 6 -15.94 -14.52 3.41
C PHE A 6 -15.35 -13.48 4.36
N PRO A 7 -14.07 -13.63 4.77
CA PRO A 7 -13.38 -12.61 5.55
C PRO A 7 -13.37 -11.30 4.76
N LYS A 8 -13.88 -10.22 5.36
CA LYS A 8 -13.78 -8.88 4.81
C LYS A 8 -12.47 -8.27 5.29
N PHE A 9 -11.53 -8.13 4.37
CA PHE A 9 -10.32 -7.37 4.61
C PHE A 9 -10.59 -5.88 4.38
N GLY A 10 -10.17 -5.04 5.32
CA GLY A 10 -10.17 -3.58 5.12
C GLY A 10 -9.04 -3.15 4.18
N ASN A 11 -9.05 -1.90 3.73
CA ASN A 11 -7.94 -1.34 2.96
C ASN A 11 -6.79 -0.89 3.86
N ILE A 12 -5.55 -0.98 3.35
CA ILE A 12 -4.38 -0.40 4.00
C ILE A 12 -4.23 1.03 3.51
N THR A 13 -4.21 1.99 4.44
CA THR A 13 -3.94 3.39 4.14
C THR A 13 -2.50 3.74 4.51
N LEU A 14 -1.75 4.27 3.55
CA LEU A 14 -0.38 4.74 3.73
C LEU A 14 -0.31 6.24 3.51
N LYS A 15 0.49 6.92 4.33
CA LYS A 15 0.87 8.32 4.12
C LYS A 15 2.36 8.38 3.80
N ARG A 16 2.70 8.95 2.65
CA ARG A 16 4.08 9.02 2.17
C ARG A 16 4.45 10.45 1.80
N GLY A 17 5.59 10.92 2.31
CA GLY A 17 6.20 12.16 1.84
C GLY A 17 6.70 12.04 0.40
N ILE A 18 6.68 13.13 -0.36
CA ILE A 18 7.28 13.13 -1.69
C ILE A 18 8.81 13.01 -1.56
N THR A 19 9.37 11.97 -2.18
CA THR A 19 10.81 11.70 -2.17
C THR A 19 11.33 11.55 -3.60
N LYS A 20 12.66 11.58 -3.77
CA LYS A 20 13.31 11.34 -5.08
C LYS A 20 13.18 9.88 -5.56
N ASP A 21 12.79 8.94 -4.70
CA ASP A 21 12.61 7.55 -5.09
C ASP A 21 11.35 7.36 -5.92
N THR A 22 11.57 6.95 -7.18
CA THR A 22 10.53 6.74 -8.19
C THR A 22 9.98 5.33 -8.21
N LYS A 23 10.60 4.34 -7.56
CA LYS A 23 10.22 2.92 -7.65
C LYS A 23 8.74 2.69 -7.34
N PHE A 24 8.24 3.34 -6.29
CA PHE A 24 6.84 3.26 -5.89
C PHE A 24 5.91 3.86 -6.95
N LEU A 25 6.29 5.02 -7.52
CA LEU A 25 5.53 5.69 -8.57
C LEU A 25 5.56 4.92 -9.88
N GLU A 26 6.67 4.24 -10.19
CA GLU A 26 6.81 3.37 -11.36
C GLU A 26 5.90 2.14 -11.23
N TRP A 27 5.84 1.51 -10.06
CA TRP A 27 4.87 0.43 -9.80
C TRP A 27 3.44 0.91 -10.03
N ILE A 28 3.08 2.06 -9.47
CA ILE A 28 1.76 2.68 -9.68
C ILE A 28 1.49 2.94 -11.17
N LYS A 29 2.44 3.57 -11.88
CA LYS A 29 2.30 3.92 -13.31
C LYS A 29 2.20 2.67 -14.19
N SER A 30 2.95 1.62 -13.85
CA SER A 30 2.87 0.32 -14.55
C SER A 30 1.46 -0.28 -14.47
N GLY A 31 0.74 0.05 -13.39
CA GLY A 31 -0.64 -0.33 -13.18
C GLY A 31 -1.68 0.55 -13.87
N MET A 32 -1.47 1.87 -13.89
CA MET A 32 -2.39 2.83 -14.50
C MET A 32 -2.25 2.95 -16.03
N GLY A 33 -1.09 2.62 -16.60
CA GLY A 33 -0.76 2.90 -18.00
C GLY A 33 -1.21 1.84 -19.02
N LYS A 34 -1.77 0.69 -18.60
CA LYS A 34 -2.24 -0.36 -19.51
C LYS A 34 -3.75 -0.31 -19.68
N SER A 35 -4.23 0.47 -20.66
CA SER A 35 -5.54 0.27 -21.29
C SER A 35 -5.52 -1.04 -22.09
N GLY A 36 -5.62 -2.17 -21.41
CA GLY A 36 -5.62 -3.48 -22.05
C GLY A 36 -5.34 -4.60 -21.07
N SER A 37 -6.37 -5.42 -20.84
CA SER A 37 -6.50 -6.82 -20.33
C SER A 37 -5.45 -7.50 -19.43
N ASP A 38 -4.26 -6.97 -19.24
CA ASP A 38 -3.18 -7.60 -18.47
C ASP A 38 -3.09 -7.01 -17.05
N GLN A 39 -4.12 -7.30 -16.26
CA GLN A 39 -4.25 -6.90 -14.85
C GLN A 39 -3.27 -7.65 -13.92
N THR A 40 -2.57 -8.65 -14.46
CA THR A 40 -1.68 -9.56 -13.74
C THR A 40 -0.46 -8.85 -13.14
N ASN A 41 0.01 -7.76 -13.76
CA ASN A 41 1.16 -6.98 -13.29
C ASN A 41 0.85 -5.96 -12.16
N LEU A 42 -0.44 -5.78 -11.82
CA LEU A 42 -0.88 -4.84 -10.78
C LEU A 42 -0.72 -5.40 -9.37
N ARG A 43 -0.93 -6.70 -9.21
CA ARG A 43 -0.91 -7.39 -7.91
C ARG A 43 0.54 -7.59 -7.47
N ARG A 44 0.89 -7.11 -6.28
CA ARG A 44 2.20 -7.35 -5.67
C ARG A 44 2.07 -7.85 -4.24
N GLY A 45 2.92 -8.81 -3.90
CA GLY A 45 3.15 -9.16 -2.50
C GLY A 45 3.91 -8.03 -1.80
N MET A 46 3.48 -7.68 -0.59
CA MET A 46 4.15 -6.67 0.24
C MET A 46 4.35 -7.21 1.64
N THR A 47 5.39 -6.76 2.33
CA THR A 47 5.61 -7.09 3.74
C THR A 47 5.58 -5.80 4.55
N ILE A 48 4.82 -5.78 5.63
CA ILE A 48 4.75 -4.68 6.59
C ILE A 48 5.41 -5.19 7.87
N GLU A 49 6.55 -4.60 8.22
CA GLU A 49 7.31 -4.98 9.39
C GLU A 49 7.30 -3.84 10.41
N CYS A 50 7.02 -4.20 11.66
CA CYS A 50 7.15 -3.32 12.81
C CYS A 50 8.47 -3.64 13.50
N TYR A 51 9.22 -2.60 13.81
CA TYR A 51 10.54 -2.68 14.44
C TYR A 51 10.47 -2.09 15.85
N ASN A 52 11.28 -2.63 16.78
CA ASN A 52 11.55 -1.99 18.07
C ASN A 52 12.70 -0.96 17.93
N ASP A 53 12.99 -0.24 19.02
CA ASP A 53 14.07 0.76 19.05
C ASP A 53 15.47 0.15 18.83
N SER A 54 15.64 -1.14 19.10
CA SER A 54 16.88 -1.89 18.85
C SER A 54 17.05 -2.29 17.37
N GLY A 55 16.02 -2.11 16.53
CA GLY A 55 16.02 -2.52 15.13
C GLY A 55 15.61 -3.98 14.90
N ASP A 56 15.06 -4.67 15.90
CA ASP A 56 14.51 -6.01 15.73
C ASP A 56 13.05 -5.96 15.26
N VAL A 57 12.70 -6.85 14.34
CA VAL A 57 11.31 -7.02 13.88
C VAL A 57 10.47 -7.64 15.00
N ILE A 58 9.53 -6.87 15.54
CA ILE A 58 8.54 -7.30 16.54
C ILE A 58 7.30 -7.91 15.91
N ALA A 59 6.90 -7.45 14.73
CA ALA A 59 5.77 -8.01 14.01
C ALA A 59 5.99 -7.92 12.50
N SER A 60 5.54 -8.92 11.75
CA SER A 60 5.64 -8.94 10.30
C SER A 60 4.34 -9.45 9.69
N TYR A 61 3.78 -8.66 8.78
CA TYR A 61 2.56 -8.97 8.05
C TYR A 61 2.87 -9.11 6.57
N ARG A 62 2.41 -10.20 5.96
CA ARG A 62 2.47 -10.38 4.51
C ARG A 62 1.14 -10.03 3.89
N VAL A 63 1.16 -9.05 3.00
CA VAL A 63 0.04 -8.67 2.15
C VAL A 63 0.12 -9.50 0.86
N ILE A 64 -0.92 -10.28 0.60
CA ILE A 64 -1.04 -11.13 -0.59
C ILE A 64 -1.81 -10.37 -1.65
N ASN A 65 -1.21 -10.26 -2.84
CA ASN A 65 -1.80 -9.63 -4.02
C ASN A 65 -2.38 -8.25 -3.70
N GLY A 66 -1.56 -7.32 -3.20
CA GLY A 66 -1.96 -5.94 -2.98
C GLY A 66 -1.92 -5.10 -4.26
N TRP A 67 -2.83 -4.14 -4.39
CA TRP A 67 -2.84 -3.14 -5.47
C TRP A 67 -3.31 -1.77 -4.96
N VAL A 68 -2.90 -0.73 -5.66
CA VAL A 68 -3.33 0.64 -5.35
C VAL A 68 -4.74 0.88 -5.87
N THR A 69 -5.63 1.34 -5.00
CA THR A 69 -7.00 1.72 -5.37
C THR A 69 -7.19 3.22 -5.48
N LYS A 70 -6.46 3.99 -4.66
CA LYS A 70 -6.56 5.45 -4.64
C LYS A 70 -5.23 6.09 -4.30
N ILE A 71 -4.95 7.21 -4.96
CA ILE A 71 -3.83 8.09 -4.63
C ILE A 71 -4.36 9.51 -4.61
N GLU A 72 -4.13 10.20 -3.51
CA GLU A 72 -4.39 11.63 -3.37
C GLU A 72 -3.06 12.36 -3.33
N ALA A 73 -2.88 13.28 -4.29
CA ALA A 73 -1.73 14.17 -4.32
C ALA A 73 -1.71 15.06 -3.08
N PRO A 74 -0.53 15.50 -2.63
CA PRO A 74 -0.43 16.50 -1.58
C PRO A 74 -1.14 17.80 -1.99
N GLY A 75 -1.60 18.56 -1.01
CA GLY A 75 -2.09 19.91 -1.25
C GLY A 75 -0.96 20.80 -1.78
N LEU A 76 -1.04 21.17 -3.06
CA LEU A 76 -0.04 22.03 -3.69
C LEU A 76 -0.42 23.49 -3.46
N ASN A 77 0.06 24.08 -2.36
CA ASN A 77 -0.17 25.47 -2.00
C ASN A 77 1.16 26.21 -1.82
N ALA A 78 1.41 27.20 -2.68
CA ALA A 78 2.64 28.00 -2.65
C ALA A 78 2.79 28.88 -1.40
N ASN A 79 1.69 29.17 -0.69
CA ASN A 79 1.68 29.99 0.52
C ASN A 79 1.74 29.17 1.81
N ALA A 80 1.70 27.83 1.72
CA ALA A 80 1.72 26.95 2.88
C ALA A 80 3.13 26.37 3.12
N ASN A 81 3.58 26.39 4.38
CA ASN A 81 4.86 25.79 4.80
C ASN A 81 4.64 24.39 5.38
N GLU A 82 3.94 23.53 4.64
CA GLU A 82 3.60 22.17 5.06
C GLU A 82 4.40 21.13 4.27
N VAL A 83 4.65 19.97 4.89
CA VAL A 83 5.31 18.86 4.20
C VAL A 83 4.33 18.24 3.20
N ALA A 84 4.77 18.09 1.95
CA ALA A 84 4.00 17.43 0.91
C ALA A 84 3.81 15.93 1.22
N ILE A 85 2.63 15.56 1.71
CA ILE A 85 2.23 14.18 2.02
C ILE A 85 1.18 13.72 1.01
N ALA A 86 1.45 12.61 0.34
CA ALA A 86 0.47 11.90 -0.47
C ALA A 86 -0.25 10.83 0.38
N ASN A 87 -1.56 10.71 0.21
CA ASN A 87 -2.34 9.61 0.79
C ASN A 87 -2.50 8.51 -0.27
N ILE A 88 -2.25 7.27 0.13
CA ILE A 88 -2.35 6.11 -0.74
C ILE A 88 -3.23 5.06 -0.07
N GLU A 89 -4.15 4.49 -0.83
CA GLU A 89 -5.01 3.40 -0.40
C GLU A 89 -4.69 2.14 -1.19
N LEU A 90 -4.51 1.04 -0.46
CA LEU A 90 -4.21 -0.27 -1.00
C LEU A 90 -5.32 -1.25 -0.63
N SER A 91 -5.78 -2.02 -1.61
CA SER A 91 -6.60 -3.21 -1.40
C SER A 91 -5.75 -4.46 -1.59
N TYR A 92 -6.15 -5.55 -0.94
CA TYR A 92 -5.42 -6.81 -0.97
C TYR A 92 -6.39 -7.99 -0.81
N GLU A 93 -5.92 -9.18 -1.21
CA GLU A 93 -6.72 -10.41 -1.17
C GLU A 93 -6.49 -11.23 0.11
N GLY A 94 -5.33 -11.07 0.75
CA GLY A 94 -5.03 -11.73 2.01
C GLY A 94 -4.00 -11.00 2.86
N LEU A 95 -4.07 -11.20 4.17
CA LEU A 95 -3.12 -10.70 5.15
C LEU A 95 -2.72 -11.83 6.07
N GLU A 96 -1.43 -12.16 6.11
CA GLU A 96 -0.87 -13.20 6.96
C GLU A 96 0.06 -12.59 8.00
N LEU A 97 -0.10 -12.99 9.26
CA LEU A 97 0.85 -12.66 10.33
C LEU A 97 2.00 -13.69 10.28
N ILE A 98 3.20 -13.25 9.93
CA ILE A 98 4.40 -14.11 9.85
C ILE A 98 5.07 -14.21 11.23
N LYS A 99 5.18 -13.09 11.93
CA LYS A 99 5.90 -12.97 13.20
C LYS A 99 5.14 -12.02 14.13
N SER A 100 5.08 -12.37 15.41
CA SER A 100 4.58 -11.56 16.53
C SER A 100 5.37 -11.86 17.79
#